data_AF-A0A519UVG3-F1
#
_entry.id   AF-A0A519UVG3-F1
#
_cell.length_a   1.000
_cell.length_b   1.000
_cell.length_c   1.000
_cell.angle_alpha   90.00
_cell.angle_beta   90.00
_cell.angle_gamma   90.00
#
_symmetry.space_group_name_H-M   'P 1'
#
loop_
_entity.id
_entity.type
_entity.pdbx_description
1 polymer ?
#
loop_
_entity_poly.entity_id
_entity_poly.type
_entity_poly.pdbx_seq_one_letter_code
_entity_poly.pdbx_strand_id
1 'polypeptide(L)'
;YSFIKGALFTDFGNIWTLQPDPARPGAEFRFNSFAKQFAVGSGIGIRFDFTFLILRFDIATKVYDPTDTAPWVIRKALRQTANQTAINIGIGYPF
;
A
#
# COMPACT_ATOMS: atom_id res chain seq x y z
N TYR A 1 30.39 -4.39 -6.30
CA TYR A 1 29.02 -4.90 -6.05
C TYR A 1 28.41 -4.11 -4.91
N SER A 2 27.28 -3.40 -5.13
CA SER A 2 26.52 -2.80 -4.01
C SER A 2 25.58 -3.84 -3.44
N PHE A 3 25.71 -4.15 -2.15
CA PHE A 3 24.87 -5.11 -1.44
C PHE A 3 23.55 -4.50 -0.94
N ILE A 4 23.40 -3.17 -1.06
CA ILE A 4 22.20 -2.43 -0.62
C ILE A 4 21.51 -1.82 -1.84
N LYS A 5 20.19 -1.96 -1.89
CA LYS A 5 19.30 -1.32 -2.86
C LYS A 5 18.20 -0.57 -2.12
N GLY A 6 17.87 0.62 -2.59
CA GLY A 6 16.76 1.43 -2.07
C GLY A 6 15.71 1.65 -3.16
N ALA A 7 14.46 1.83 -2.75
CA ALA A 7 13.37 2.19 -3.64
C ALA A 7 12.40 3.17 -2.95
N LEU A 8 11.84 4.08 -3.74
CA LEU A 8 10.63 4.81 -3.41
C LEU A 8 9.50 4.20 -4.23
N PHE A 9 8.33 4.02 -3.64
CA PHE A 9 7.19 3.41 -4.32
C PHE A 9 5.86 4.06 -3.95
N THR A 10 4.89 3.92 -4.85
CA THR A 10 3.50 4.34 -4.67
C THR A 10 2.61 3.24 -5.23
N ASP A 11 1.68 2.76 -4.40
CA ASP A 11 0.75 1.69 -4.72
C ASP A 11 -0.68 2.23 -4.82
N PHE A 12 -1.41 1.75 -5.82
CA PHE A 12 -2.82 2.07 -6.05
C PHE A 12 -3.61 0.77 -6.03
N GLY A 13 -4.63 0.67 -5.19
CA GLY A 13 -5.41 -0.56 -5.07
C GLY A 13 -6.85 -0.34 -4.60
N ASN A 14 -7.75 -1.19 -5.09
CA ASN A 14 -9.09 -1.37 -4.55
C ASN A 14 -9.64 -2.74 -5.00
N ILE A 15 -10.69 -3.22 -4.33
CA ILE A 15 -11.34 -4.49 -4.65
C ILE A 15 -12.83 -4.22 -4.93
N TRP A 16 -13.34 -4.81 -6.00
CA TRP A 16 -14.73 -4.70 -6.41
C TRP A 16 -15.39 -6.06 -6.54
N THR A 17 -16.71 -6.10 -6.36
CA THR A 17 -17.52 -7.27 -6.73
C THR A 17 -17.94 -7.19 -8.20
N LEU A 18 -18.12 -8.34 -8.85
CA LEU A 18 -18.68 -8.39 -10.21
C LEU A 18 -20.21 -8.35 -10.17
N GLN A 19 -20.80 -8.95 -9.15
CA GLN A 19 -22.24 -8.97 -8.92
C GLN A 19 -22.61 -8.05 -7.77
N PRO A 20 -23.82 -7.47 -7.77
CA PRO A 20 -24.33 -6.72 -6.63
C PRO A 20 -24.34 -7.59 -5.37
N ASP A 21 -23.83 -7.03 -4.27
CA ASP A 21 -23.83 -7.66 -2.96
C ASP A 21 -24.72 -6.84 -2.01
N PRO A 22 -25.90 -7.35 -1.59
CA PRO A 22 -26.78 -6.64 -0.68
C PRO A 22 -26.13 -6.26 0.67
N ALA A 23 -25.12 -7.01 1.12
CA ALA A 23 -24.39 -6.70 2.35
C ALA A 23 -23.34 -5.59 2.15
N ARG A 24 -22.95 -5.30 0.90
CA ARG A 24 -21.96 -4.27 0.54
C ARG A 24 -22.45 -3.43 -0.65
N PRO A 25 -23.48 -2.58 -0.47
CA PRO A 25 -24.02 -1.77 -1.54
C PRO A 25 -22.95 -0.84 -2.15
N GLY A 26 -22.81 -0.86 -3.48
CA GLY A 26 -21.86 0.00 -4.20
C GLY A 26 -20.43 -0.55 -4.26
N ALA A 27 -20.20 -1.78 -3.79
CA ALA A 27 -18.92 -2.49 -3.95
C ALA A 27 -18.71 -3.01 -5.38
N GLU A 28 -19.75 -3.03 -6.22
CA GLU A 28 -19.63 -3.53 -7.58
C GLU A 28 -18.79 -2.62 -8.47
N PHE A 29 -18.07 -3.22 -9.42
CA PHE A 29 -17.27 -2.47 -10.37
C PHE A 29 -18.17 -1.65 -11.29
N ARG A 30 -17.91 -0.34 -11.37
CA ARG A 30 -18.62 0.57 -12.28
C ARG A 30 -17.61 1.46 -13.01
N PHE A 31 -17.64 1.43 -14.35
CA PHE A 31 -16.72 2.20 -15.20
C PHE A 31 -16.73 3.71 -14.93
N ASN A 32 -17.82 4.27 -14.42
CA ASN A 32 -17.92 5.71 -14.15
C ASN A 32 -17.41 6.15 -12.76
N SER A 33 -17.15 5.21 -11.84
CA SER A 33 -16.75 5.54 -10.46
C SER A 33 -15.47 4.86 -9.98
N PHE A 34 -15.02 3.77 -10.64
CA PHE A 34 -13.88 2.97 -10.17
C PHE A 34 -12.61 3.80 -9.92
N ALA A 35 -12.32 4.77 -10.79
CA ALA A 35 -11.13 5.61 -10.66
C ALA A 35 -11.07 6.40 -9.34
N LYS A 36 -12.22 6.80 -8.78
CA LYS A 36 -12.29 7.55 -7.52
C LYS A 36 -12.21 6.66 -6.27
N GLN A 37 -12.31 5.35 -6.46
CA GLN A 37 -12.37 4.35 -5.38
C GLN A 37 -11.01 3.71 -5.08
N PHE A 38 -9.94 4.10 -5.79
CA PHE A 38 -8.59 3.64 -5.45
C PHE A 38 -8.11 4.20 -4.12
N ALA A 39 -7.59 3.34 -3.26
CA ALA A 39 -6.74 3.74 -2.14
C ALA A 39 -5.30 3.88 -2.63
N VAL A 40 -4.58 4.87 -2.11
CA VAL A 40 -3.19 5.16 -2.50
C VAL A 40 -2.29 5.09 -1.28
N GLY A 41 -1.26 4.26 -1.36
CA GLY A 41 -0.17 4.18 -0.39
C GLY A 41 1.14 4.67 -1.01
N SER A 42 2.04 5.22 -0.20
CA SER A 42 3.40 5.51 -0.65
C SER A 42 4.40 5.14 0.43
N GLY A 43 5.56 4.67 0.01
CA GLY A 43 6.53 4.11 0.92
C GLY A 43 7.96 4.13 0.40
N ILE A 44 8.84 3.70 1.28
CA ILE A 44 10.26 3.52 1.01
C ILE A 44 10.62 2.08 1.35
N GLY A 45 11.48 1.49 0.54
CA GLY A 45 11.95 0.13 0.68
C GLY A 45 13.47 0.08 0.66
N ILE A 46 14.05 -0.75 1.53
CA ILE A 46 15.47 -1.08 1.53
C ILE A 46 15.61 -2.58 1.41
N ARG A 47 16.50 -3.01 0.52
CA ARG A 47 16.80 -4.40 0.24
C ARG A 47 18.29 -4.66 0.40
N PHE A 48 18.62 -5.67 1.19
CA PHE A 48 19.98 -6.16 1.38
C PHE A 48 20.14 -7.50 0.67
N ASP A 49 21.09 -7.57 -0.26
CA ASP A 49 21.40 -8.75 -1.06
C ASP A 49 22.70 -9.39 -0.54
N PHE A 50 22.58 -10.29 0.44
CA PHE A 50 23.69 -11.14 0.88
C PHE A 50 23.77 -12.41 0.02
N THR A 51 24.95 -13.04 -0.04
CA THR A 51 25.18 -14.24 -0.86
C THR A 51 24.28 -15.43 -0.49
N PHE A 52 23.82 -15.50 0.76
CA PHE A 52 23.01 -16.61 1.29
C PHE A 52 21.60 -16.18 1.72
N LEU A 53 21.28 -14.87 1.67
CA LEU A 53 20.03 -14.33 2.20
C LEU A 53 19.69 -12.97 1.57
N ILE A 54 18.41 -12.77 1.24
CA ILE A 54 17.85 -11.47 0.87
C ILE A 54 16.98 -10.97 2.02
N LEU A 55 17.26 -9.76 2.51
CA LEU A 55 16.42 -9.07 3.50
C LEU A 55 15.73 -7.87 2.87
N ARG A 56 14.47 -7.64 3.23
CA ARG A 56 13.67 -6.49 2.79
C ARG A 56 13.03 -5.82 4.00
N PHE A 57 13.10 -4.51 4.01
CA PHE A 57 12.41 -3.68 4.97
C PHE A 57 11.66 -2.58 4.21
N ASP A 58 10.34 -2.59 4.33
CA ASP A 58 9.47 -1.64 3.65
C ASP A 58 8.59 -0.94 4.68
N ILE A 59 8.48 0.38 4.54
CA ILE A 59 7.55 1.20 5.32
C ILE A 59 6.71 2.03 4.36
N ALA A 60 5.39 1.96 4.52
CA ALA A 60 4.44 2.66 3.66
C ALA A 60 3.34 3.31 4.48
N THR A 61 2.87 4.47 4.05
CA THR A 61 1.77 5.19 4.67
C THR A 61 0.66 5.45 3.66
N LYS A 62 -0.59 5.49 4.13
CA LYS A 62 -1.73 5.89 3.31
C LYS A 62 -1.60 7.36 2.91
N VAL A 63 -1.66 7.64 1.62
CA VAL A 63 -1.68 9.00 1.06
C VAL A 63 -3.10 9.42 0.77
N TYR A 64 -3.89 8.51 0.19
CA TYR A 64 -5.30 8.73 -0.14
C TYR A 64 -6.16 7.55 0.34
N ASP A 65 -7.20 7.83 1.12
CA ASP A 65 -8.18 6.86 1.64
C ASP A 65 -9.59 7.26 1.16
N PRO A 66 -10.19 6.54 0.20
CA PRO A 66 -11.50 6.89 -0.37
C PRO A 66 -12.66 6.72 0.61
N THR A 67 -12.43 6.10 1.77
CA THR A 67 -13.46 5.88 2.80
C THR A 67 -13.54 7.04 3.79
N ASP A 68 -12.56 7.94 3.79
CA ASP A 68 -12.48 9.08 4.70
C ASP A 68 -13.27 10.29 4.19
N THR A 69 -13.80 11.09 5.12
CA THR A 69 -14.40 12.40 4.85
C THR A 69 -13.42 13.37 4.15
N ALA A 70 -12.12 13.26 4.47
CA ALA A 70 -11.05 14.01 3.84
C ALA A 70 -10.04 13.02 3.25
N PRO A 71 -10.23 12.60 1.98
CA PRO A 71 -9.51 11.45 1.42
C PRO A 71 -7.98 11.59 1.40
N TRP A 72 -7.44 12.80 1.30
CA TRP A 72 -5.99 13.02 1.40
C TRP A 72 -5.52 12.95 2.85
N VAL A 73 -5.16 11.74 3.29
CA VAL A 73 -4.90 11.41 4.70
C VAL A 73 -3.42 11.44 5.09
N ILE A 74 -2.49 11.81 4.20
CA ILE A 74 -1.04 11.76 4.47
C ILE A 74 -0.63 12.48 5.77
N ARG A 75 -1.32 13.58 6.12
CA ARG A 75 -1.06 14.34 7.37
C ARG A 75 -1.34 13.53 8.64
N LYS A 76 -2.22 12.52 8.56
CA LYS A 76 -2.53 11.64 9.69
C LYS A 76 -1.31 10.82 10.11
N ALA A 77 -0.39 10.52 9.18
CA ALA A 77 0.84 9.77 9.48
C ALA A 77 1.71 10.42 10.57
N LEU A 78 1.62 11.75 10.75
CA LEU A 78 2.38 12.49 11.76
C LEU A 78 1.75 12.45 13.15
N ARG A 79 0.45 12.12 13.26
CA ARG A 79 -0.33 12.19 14.50
C ARG A 79 -0.87 10.84 14.95
N GLN A 80 -1.08 9.93 14.01
CA GLN A 80 -1.63 8.61 14.22
C GLN A 80 -0.96 7.64 13.24
N THR A 81 -0.14 6.73 13.78
CA THR A 81 0.56 5.72 12.98
C THR A 81 -0.24 4.42 12.89
N ALA A 82 -1.03 4.11 13.92
CA ALA A 82 -1.92 2.95 13.95
C ALA A 82 -2.97 3.03 12.83
N ASN A 83 -3.05 1.97 12.00
CA ASN A 83 -3.91 1.85 10.81
C ASN A 83 -3.62 2.86 9.66
N GLN A 84 -2.55 3.64 9.78
CA GLN A 84 -2.14 4.64 8.80
C GLN A 84 -0.82 4.27 8.10
N THR A 85 0.11 3.69 8.85
CA THR A 85 1.44 3.28 8.37
C THR A 85 1.64 1.80 8.63
N ALA A 86 2.09 1.08 7.60
CA ALA A 86 2.42 -0.33 7.64
C ALA A 86 3.93 -0.52 7.53
N ILE A 87 4.43 -1.51 8.25
CA ILE A 87 5.83 -1.95 8.20
C ILE A 87 5.81 -3.41 7.74
N ASN A 88 6.66 -3.74 6.77
CA ASN A 88 6.83 -5.10 6.27
C ASN A 88 8.30 -5.51 6.33
N ILE A 89 8.53 -6.76 6.71
CA ILE A 89 9.86 -7.37 6.78
C ILE A 89 9.83 -8.66 5.97
N GLY A 90 10.68 -8.74 4.96
CA GLY A 90 10.82 -9.91 4.09
C GLY A 90 12.17 -10.60 4.29
N ILE A 91 12.16 -11.93 4.36
CA ILE A 91 13.36 -12.77 4.44
C ILE A 91 13.24 -13.84 3.35
N GLY A 92 14.25 -14.00 2.51
CA GLY A 92 14.22 -14.97 1.41
C GLY A 92 15.59 -15.51 1.02
N TYR A 93 15.60 -16.61 0.28
CA TYR A 93 16.81 -17.23 -0.25
C TYR A 93 17.21 -16.60 -1.60
N PRO A 94 18.50 -16.38 -1.87
CA PRO A 94 18.97 -15.94 -3.18
C PRO A 94 19.00 -17.15 -4.12
N PHE A 95 18.11 -17.17 -5.11
CA PHE A 95 18.16 -18.13 -6.22
C PHE A 95 18.97 -17.59 -7.39
#